data_AF-A0AAN7ZER8-F1
#
_entry.id   AF-A0AAN7ZER8-F1
#
_cell.length_a   1.000
_cell.length_b   1.000
_cell.length_c   1.000
_cell.angle_alpha   90.00
_cell.angle_beta   90.00
_cell.angle_gamma   90.00
#
_symmetry.space_group_name_H-M   'P 1'
#
loop_
_entity.id
_entity.type
_entity.pdbx_description
1 polymer ?
#
loop_
_entity_poly.entity_id
_entity_poly.type
_entity_poly.pdbx_seq_one_letter_code
_entity_poly.pdbx_strand_id
1 'polypeptide(L)'
;MSKEELIPNLTPEIAITILNKVLDQLQDSSNIQKLDEAKDNHIFPIIMQVEMEIIKDFGFPEGREGIVKFAQMLRNLEREDVEIARLHNLIKAYYLPPVSVNTTNESPNDDRISSN
;
A
#
# COMPACT_ATOMS: atom_id res chain seq x y z
N MET A 1 -19.91 -3.14 -32.13
CA MET A 1 -19.39 -4.25 -31.30
C MET A 1 -19.42 -3.78 -29.86
N SER A 2 -20.43 -4.21 -29.11
CA SER A 2 -20.52 -3.91 -27.68
C SER A 2 -19.44 -4.73 -26.99
N LYS A 3 -18.32 -4.10 -26.61
CA LYS A 3 -17.43 -4.69 -25.62
C LYS A 3 -18.19 -4.62 -24.30
N GLU A 4 -19.05 -5.61 -24.06
CA GLU A 4 -19.55 -5.86 -22.72
C GLU A 4 -18.31 -6.09 -21.87
N GLU A 5 -18.05 -5.07 -21.05
CA GLU A 5 -16.96 -4.96 -20.13
C GLU A 5 -17.06 -6.15 -19.16
N LEU A 6 -16.35 -7.23 -19.49
CA LEU A 6 -16.18 -8.36 -18.58
C LEU A 6 -15.46 -7.81 -17.36
N ILE A 7 -16.24 -7.46 -16.34
CA ILE A 7 -15.73 -7.07 -15.05
C ILE A 7 -14.83 -8.23 -14.59
N PRO A 8 -13.51 -8.03 -14.44
CA PRO A 8 -12.63 -9.10 -13.99
C PRO A 8 -13.10 -9.52 -12.61
N ASN A 9 -13.46 -10.80 -12.44
CA ASN A 9 -13.84 -11.32 -11.14
C ASN A 9 -12.56 -11.54 -10.33
N LEU A 10 -12.35 -10.70 -9.31
CA LEU A 10 -11.19 -10.79 -8.42
C LEU A 10 -11.40 -11.96 -7.45
N THR A 11 -10.75 -13.08 -7.71
CA THR A 11 -10.68 -14.20 -6.77
C THR A 11 -9.57 -13.95 -5.73
N PRO A 12 -9.59 -14.63 -4.56
CA PRO A 12 -8.52 -14.50 -3.57
C PRO A 12 -7.13 -14.80 -4.14
N GLU A 13 -7.01 -15.85 -4.95
CA GLU A 13 -5.77 -16.26 -5.60
C GLU A 13 -5.20 -15.17 -6.52
N ILE A 14 -6.08 -14.53 -7.31
CA ILE A 14 -5.69 -13.44 -8.21
C ILE A 14 -5.31 -12.19 -7.39
N ALA A 15 -6.07 -11.87 -6.34
CA ALA A 15 -5.76 -10.75 -5.46
C ALA A 15 -4.39 -10.91 -4.81
N ILE A 16 -4.09 -12.08 -4.24
CA ILE A 16 -2.77 -12.39 -3.68
C ILE A 16 -1.68 -12.24 -4.74
N THR A 17 -1.91 -12.73 -5.96
CA THR A 17 -0.95 -12.61 -7.07
C THR A 17 -0.69 -11.15 -7.43
N ILE A 18 -1.74 -10.33 -7.54
CA ILE A 18 -1.63 -8.89 -7.83
C ILE A 18 -0.86 -8.19 -6.73
N LEU A 19 -1.20 -8.42 -5.46
CA LEU A 19 -0.55 -7.75 -4.32
C LEU A 19 0.94 -8.09 -4.24
N ASN A 20 1.31 -9.36 -4.46
CA ASN A 20 2.72 -9.75 -4.50
C ASN A 20 3.45 -9.07 -5.66
N LYS A 21 2.85 -9.03 -6.86
CA LYS A 21 3.45 -8.30 -8.00
C LYS A 21 3.64 -6.81 -7.72
N VAL A 22 2.69 -6.17 -7.06
CA VAL A 22 2.84 -4.76 -6.64
C VAL A 22 4.01 -4.62 -5.66
N LEU A 23 4.09 -5.49 -4.65
CA LEU A 23 5.21 -5.47 -3.70
C LEU A 23 6.57 -5.70 -4.38
N ASP A 24 6.66 -6.66 -5.29
CA ASP A 24 7.87 -6.92 -6.08
C ASP A 24 8.27 -5.67 -6.88
N GLN A 25 7.31 -5.03 -7.56
CA GLN A 25 7.57 -3.79 -8.31
C GLN A 25 7.96 -2.62 -7.41
N LEU A 26 7.39 -2.49 -6.21
CA LEU A 26 7.79 -1.44 -5.27
C LEU A 26 9.22 -1.67 -4.72
N GLN A 27 9.66 -2.93 -4.71
CA GLN A 27 11.01 -3.33 -4.30
C GLN A 27 12.03 -3.35 -5.46
N ASP A 28 11.61 -3.10 -6.70
CA ASP A 28 12.53 -2.92 -7.81
C ASP A 28 13.40 -1.68 -7.58
N SER A 29 14.69 -1.78 -7.90
CA SER A 29 15.69 -0.73 -7.67
C SER A 29 15.29 0.63 -8.25
N SER A 30 14.63 0.63 -9.41
CA SER A 30 14.11 1.83 -10.06
C SER A 30 13.00 2.52 -9.25
N ASN A 31 12.11 1.75 -8.62
CA ASN A 31 10.99 2.31 -7.87
C ASN A 31 11.41 2.65 -6.43
N ILE A 32 12.30 1.87 -5.80
CA ILE A 32 12.93 2.24 -4.53
C ILE A 32 13.61 3.60 -4.65
N GLN A 33 14.42 3.81 -5.69
CA GLN A 33 15.09 5.10 -5.90
C GLN A 33 14.09 6.25 -6.03
N LYS A 34 13.01 6.06 -6.80
CA LYS A 34 11.97 7.08 -6.93
C LYS A 34 11.23 7.35 -5.62
N LEU A 35 11.00 6.32 -4.80
CA LEU A 35 10.33 6.45 -3.50
C LEU A 35 11.24 7.15 -2.47
N ASP A 36 12.54 6.85 -2.46
CA ASP A 36 13.53 7.49 -1.59
C ASP A 36 13.75 8.97 -1.96
N GLU A 37 13.73 9.31 -3.25
CA GLU A 37 13.87 10.68 -3.74
C GLU A 37 12.56 11.48 -3.64
N ALA A 38 11.42 10.79 -3.53
CA ALA A 38 10.10 11.42 -3.44
C ALA A 38 9.91 12.09 -2.07
N LYS A 39 9.55 13.37 -2.10
CA LYS A 39 8.93 14.03 -0.93
C LYS A 39 7.57 13.38 -0.67
N ASP A 40 7.07 13.44 0.57
CA ASP A 40 5.79 12.85 1.00
C ASP A 40 4.64 13.01 -0.02
N ASN A 41 4.53 14.17 -0.68
CA ASN A 41 3.50 14.48 -1.67
C ASN A 41 3.60 13.71 -3.01
N HIS A 42 4.73 13.06 -3.30
CA HIS A 42 5.01 12.33 -4.56
C HIS A 42 5.04 10.82 -4.38
N ILE A 43 4.99 10.31 -3.14
CA ILE A 43 4.96 8.87 -2.85
C ILE A 43 3.66 8.24 -3.38
N PHE A 44 2.52 8.88 -3.08
CA PHE A 44 1.20 8.42 -3.51
C PHE A 44 1.07 8.19 -5.03
N PRO A 45 1.41 9.15 -5.92
CA PRO A 45 1.30 8.93 -7.35
C PRO A 45 2.24 7.85 -7.88
N ILE A 46 3.41 7.62 -7.26
CA ILE A 46 4.33 6.55 -7.67
C ILE A 46 3.71 5.18 -7.39
N ILE A 47 3.24 4.95 -6.17
CA ILE A 47 2.64 3.66 -5.80
C ILE A 47 1.38 3.40 -6.64
N MET A 48 0.55 4.42 -6.83
CA MET A 48 -0.67 4.29 -7.61
C MET A 48 -0.38 4.01 -9.09
N GLN A 49 0.73 4.52 -9.63
CA GLN A 49 1.18 4.19 -10.98
C GLN A 49 1.59 2.72 -11.09
N VAL A 50 2.33 2.20 -10.10
CA VAL A 50 2.69 0.78 -10.05
C VAL A 50 1.45 -0.10 -9.96
N GLU A 51 0.49 0.24 -9.09
CA GLU A 51 -0.78 -0.51 -8.97
C GLU A 51 -1.55 -0.55 -10.30
N MET A 52 -1.69 0.59 -11.00
CA MET A 52 -2.35 0.64 -12.32
C MET A 52 -1.67 -0.26 -13.35
N GLU A 53 -0.34 -0.22 -13.39
CA GLU A 53 0.46 -0.99 -14.34
C GLU A 53 0.37 -2.50 -14.09
N ILE A 54 0.15 -2.93 -12.84
CA ILE A 54 -0.06 -4.35 -12.54
C ILE A 54 -1.48 -4.77 -12.84
N ILE A 55 -2.51 -4.05 -12.37
CA ILE A 55 -3.91 -4.52 -12.49
C ILE A 55 -4.40 -4.57 -13.94
N LYS A 56 -3.83 -3.76 -14.85
CA LYS A 56 -4.16 -3.82 -16.28
C LYS A 56 -3.88 -5.19 -16.88
N ASP A 57 -2.81 -5.86 -16.43
CA ASP A 57 -2.43 -7.20 -16.90
C ASP A 57 -3.44 -8.28 -16.46
N PHE A 58 -4.31 -7.95 -15.51
CA PHE A 58 -5.40 -8.79 -15.00
C PHE A 58 -6.78 -8.37 -15.54
N GLY A 59 -6.81 -7.50 -16.55
CA GLY A 59 -8.04 -7.09 -17.23
C GLY A 59 -8.80 -5.95 -16.55
N PHE A 60 -8.19 -5.26 -15.58
CA PHE A 60 -8.78 -4.01 -15.06
C PHE A 60 -8.66 -2.88 -16.10
N PRO A 61 -9.67 -1.99 -16.21
CA PRO A 61 -9.60 -0.82 -17.07
C PRO A 61 -8.39 0.06 -16.74
N GLU A 62 -7.83 0.73 -17.76
CA GLU A 62 -6.74 1.68 -17.53
C GLU A 62 -7.22 2.93 -16.77
N GLY A 63 -6.29 3.55 -16.03
CA GLY A 63 -6.55 4.79 -15.30
C GLY A 63 -7.31 4.60 -14.00
N ARG A 64 -7.99 5.67 -13.55
CA ARG A 64 -8.60 5.74 -12.21
C ARG A 64 -9.74 4.75 -12.00
N GLU A 65 -10.49 4.45 -13.07
CA GLU A 65 -11.63 3.53 -12.98
C GLU A 65 -11.18 2.12 -12.57
N GLY A 66 -10.10 1.61 -13.17
CA GLY A 66 -9.53 0.31 -12.80
C GLY A 66 -9.12 0.25 -11.34
N ILE A 67 -8.40 1.26 -10.86
CA ILE A 67 -7.98 1.33 -9.44
C ILE A 67 -9.18 1.33 -8.52
N VAL A 68 -10.18 2.19 -8.76
CA VAL A 68 -11.36 2.30 -7.89
C VAL A 68 -12.09 0.96 -7.82
N LYS A 69 -12.26 0.29 -8.96
CA LYS A 69 -12.90 -1.02 -9.04
C LYS A 69 -12.09 -2.09 -8.33
N PHE A 70 -10.77 -2.15 -8.55
CA PHE A 70 -9.88 -3.06 -7.86
C PHE A 70 -9.94 -2.85 -6.34
N ALA A 71 -9.83 -1.62 -5.87
CA ALA A 71 -9.87 -1.28 -4.44
C ALA A 71 -11.20 -1.68 -3.78
N GLN A 72 -12.33 -1.50 -4.47
CA GLN A 72 -13.64 -1.92 -3.98
C GLN A 72 -13.73 -3.44 -3.82
N MET A 73 -13.25 -4.20 -4.81
CA MET A 73 -13.27 -5.66 -4.77
C MET A 73 -12.29 -6.21 -3.73
N LEU A 74 -11.08 -5.65 -3.69
CA LEU A 74 -10.03 -6.03 -2.74
C LEU A 74 -10.48 -5.83 -1.29
N ARG A 75 -11.19 -4.73 -0.99
CA ARG A 75 -11.72 -4.45 0.35
C ARG A 75 -12.70 -5.52 0.84
N ASN A 76 -13.44 -6.16 -0.06
CA ASN A 76 -14.32 -7.26 0.32
C ASN A 76 -13.50 -8.50 0.68
N LEU A 77 -12.49 -8.82 -0.13
CA LEU A 77 -11.58 -9.94 0.12
C LEU A 77 -10.75 -9.77 1.41
N GLU A 78 -10.30 -8.55 1.73
CA GLU A 78 -9.57 -8.27 2.98
C GLU A 78 -10.36 -8.67 4.25
N ARG A 79 -11.70 -8.66 4.20
CA ARG A 79 -12.54 -9.04 5.35
C ARG A 79 -12.63 -10.56 5.54
N GLU A 80 -12.39 -11.31 4.48
CA GLU A 80 -12.59 -12.76 4.43
C GLU A 80 -11.24 -13.50 4.45
N ASP A 81 -10.17 -12.87 3.97
CA ASP A 81 -8.84 -13.45 3.83
C ASP A 81 -7.77 -12.58 4.52
N VAL A 82 -7.19 -13.14 5.58
CA VAL A 82 -6.16 -12.48 6.40
C VAL A 82 -4.86 -12.25 5.66
N GLU A 83 -4.52 -13.08 4.66
CA GLU A 83 -3.30 -12.92 3.88
C GLU A 83 -3.43 -11.76 2.90
N ILE A 84 -4.61 -11.60 2.28
CA ILE A 84 -4.93 -10.43 1.44
C ILE A 84 -4.84 -9.15 2.27
N ALA A 85 -5.41 -9.14 3.47
CA ALA A 85 -5.30 -7.99 4.39
C ALA A 85 -3.85 -7.70 4.77
N ARG A 86 -3.05 -8.72 5.07
CA ARG A 86 -1.62 -8.58 5.40
C ARG A 86 -0.83 -7.98 4.25
N LEU A 87 -0.97 -8.52 3.04
CA LEU A 87 -0.27 -8.07 1.84
C LEU A 87 -0.68 -6.63 1.46
N HIS A 88 -1.96 -6.31 1.49
CA HIS A 88 -2.41 -4.95 1.20
C HIS A 88 -1.94 -3.94 2.27
N ASN A 89 -1.85 -4.35 3.55
CA ASN A 89 -1.26 -3.51 4.60
C ASN A 89 0.24 -3.25 4.38
N LEU A 90 0.99 -4.20 3.82
CA LEU A 90 2.39 -3.95 3.44
C LEU A 90 2.50 -2.89 2.35
N ILE A 91 1.63 -2.91 1.34
CA ILE A 91 1.58 -1.86 0.31
C ILE A 91 1.19 -0.51 0.95
N LYS A 92 0.19 -0.50 1.85
CA LYS A 92 -0.24 0.70 2.58
C LYS A 92 0.91 1.35 3.38
N ALA A 93 1.84 0.54 3.89
CA ALA A 93 2.99 1.04 4.64
C ALA A 93 3.94 1.90 3.78
N TYR A 94 4.01 1.69 2.46
CA TYR A 94 4.81 2.54 1.57
C TYR A 94 4.25 3.96 1.44
N TYR A 95 2.95 4.18 1.69
CA TYR A 95 2.35 5.51 1.68
C TYR A 95 2.66 6.33 2.93
N LEU A 96 3.24 5.71 3.96
CA LEU A 96 3.57 6.38 5.20
C LEU A 96 5.06 6.77 5.20
N PRO A 97 5.42 8.01 5.52
CA PRO A 97 6.81 8.35 5.77
C PRO A 97 7.34 7.48 6.93
N PRO A 98 8.62 7.08 6.91
CA PRO A 98 9.21 6.37 8.03
C PRO A 98 9.04 7.20 9.30
N VAL A 99 8.24 6.69 10.24
CA VAL A 99 8.02 7.34 11.53
C VAL A 99 9.33 7.34 12.29
N SER A 100 10.00 8.49 12.32
CA SER A 100 11.07 8.77 13.28
C SER A 100 10.45 8.74 14.67
N VAL A 101 10.56 7.59 15.35
CA VAL A 101 10.23 7.47 16.77
C VAL A 101 11.24 8.27 17.59
N ASN A 102 11.06 9.59 17.64
CA ASN A 102 11.67 10.41 18.69
C ASN A 102 10.89 10.15 19.99
N THR A 103 11.13 8.99 20.61
CA THR A 103 10.84 8.77 22.02
C THR A 103 11.76 9.67 22.83
N THR A 104 11.34 10.91 23.06
CA THR A 104 11.86 11.72 24.17
C THR A 104 11.34 11.06 25.45
N ASN A 105 12.14 10.16 26.02
CA ASN A 105 11.95 9.68 27.38
C ASN A 105 12.12 10.88 28.33
N GLU A 106 11.01 11.56 28.63
CA GLU A 106 10.96 12.48 29.77
C GLU A 106 11.07 11.61 31.03
N SER A 107 12.27 11.56 31.61
CA SER A 107 12.51 10.89 32.89
C SER A 107 11.85 11.72 33.99
N PRO A 108 11.04 11.14 34.88
CA PRO A 108 10.55 11.88 36.03
C PRO A 108 11.73 12.10 37.00
N ASN A 109 12.15 13.36 37.16
CA ASN A 109 13.03 13.75 38.26
C ASN A 109 12.28 13.50 39.58
N ASP A 110 12.70 12.46 40.29
CA ASP A 110 12.33 12.21 41.68
C ASP A 110 13.27 13.03 42.58
N ASP A 111 12.98 14.32 42.75
CA ASP A 111 13.60 15.13 43.80
C ASP A 111 12.76 15.05 45.08
N ARG A 112 12.84 13.88 45.73
CA ARG A 112 12.46 13.70 47.12
C ARG A 112 13.70 13.71 48.02
N ILE A 113 13.65 14.62 49.00
CA ILE A 113 14.35 14.61 50.29
C ILE A 113 15.71 15.33 50.31
N SER A 114 15.71 16.52 50.91
CA SER A 114 16.69 16.85 51.94
C SER A 114 16.08 17.81 52.97
N SER A 115 15.87 17.28 54.16
CA SER A 115 15.67 18.04 55.39
C SER A 115 16.94 18.79 55.76
N ASN A 116 16.81 20.06 56.17
CA ASN A 116 17.44 20.60 57.38
C ASN A 116 16.83 21.96 57.74
#